data_AF-A0A7X3V156-F1
#
_entry.id   AF-A0A7X3V156-F1
#
_cell.length_a   1.000
_cell.length_b   1.000
_cell.length_c   1.000
_cell.angle_alpha   90.00
_cell.angle_beta   90.00
_cell.angle_gamma   90.00
#
_symmetry.space_group_name_H-M   'P 1'
#
loop_
_entity.id
_entity.type
_entity.pdbx_description
1 polymer ?
#
loop_
_entity_poly.entity_id
_entity_poly.type
_entity_poly.pdbx_seq_one_letter_code
_entity_poly.pdbx_strand_id
1 'polypeptide(L)'
;MTLLDRLETIFGRERRRGRAAARTLYARIVEAARHHHFYRVRGVPDTLDGRFELVALHTVLVCRRLAAEGADGAGPGQYLFDIMIEDLDVNLRELGVNDPSLGRRVKEM
;
A
#
# COMPACT_ATOMS: atom_id res chain seq x y z
N MET A 1 12.17 17.92 -31.06
CA MET A 1 12.05 16.96 -29.94
C MET A 1 13.44 16.75 -29.37
N THR A 2 13.71 17.38 -28.24
CA THR A 2 15.06 17.45 -27.65
C THR A 2 15.41 16.15 -26.94
N LEU A 3 16.68 15.95 -26.61
CA LEU A 3 17.15 14.81 -25.82
C LEU A 3 16.46 14.76 -24.43
N LEU A 4 16.14 15.94 -23.88
CA LEU A 4 15.42 16.12 -22.61
C LEU A 4 13.98 15.57 -22.69
N ASP A 5 13.23 15.90 -23.76
CA ASP A 5 11.86 15.39 -23.96
C ASP A 5 11.82 13.85 -23.99
N ARG A 6 12.85 13.23 -24.58
CA ARG A 6 12.98 11.77 -24.67
C ARG A 6 13.28 11.15 -23.31
N LEU A 7 14.17 11.76 -22.52
CA LEU A 7 14.48 11.29 -21.17
C LEU A 7 13.26 11.40 -20.25
N GLU A 8 12.55 12.53 -20.25
CA GLU A 8 11.32 12.69 -19.46
C GLU A 8 10.26 11.66 -19.84
N THR A 9 10.11 11.36 -21.13
CA THR A 9 9.17 10.35 -21.62
C THR A 9 9.54 8.95 -21.11
N ILE A 10 10.83 8.59 -21.12
CA ILE A 10 11.32 7.27 -20.68
C ILE A 10 11.17 7.12 -19.16
N PHE A 11 11.71 8.07 -18.37
CA PHE A 11 11.62 8.03 -16.91
C PHE A 11 10.16 8.10 -16.43
N GLY A 12 9.31 8.86 -17.11
CA GLY A 12 7.87 8.89 -16.83
C GLY A 12 7.18 7.56 -17.10
N ARG A 13 7.59 6.83 -18.15
CA ARG A 13 7.04 5.50 -18.48
C ARG A 13 7.46 4.44 -17.46
N GLU A 14 8.72 4.46 -17.03
CA GLU A 14 9.24 3.52 -16.04
C GLU A 14 8.53 3.68 -14.68
N ARG A 15 8.41 4.92 -14.20
CA ARG A 15 7.65 5.24 -12.97
C ARG A 15 6.21 4.75 -13.03
N ARG A 16 5.52 4.98 -14.16
CA ARG A 16 4.14 4.51 -14.36
C ARG A 16 4.06 2.98 -14.31
N ARG A 17 5.02 2.27 -14.90
CA ARG A 17 5.08 0.79 -14.85
C ARG A 17 5.33 0.29 -13.44
N GLY A 18 6.29 0.87 -12.72
CA GLY A 18 6.57 0.52 -11.32
C GLY A 18 5.34 0.70 -10.43
N ARG A 19 4.66 1.84 -10.56
CA ARG A 19 3.42 2.10 -9.82
C ARG A 19 2.26 1.17 -10.22
N ALA A 20 2.12 0.81 -11.50
CA ALA A 20 1.13 -0.17 -11.93
C ALA A 20 1.40 -1.56 -11.33
N ALA A 21 2.66 -2.01 -11.34
CA ALA A 21 3.06 -3.26 -10.72
C ALA A 21 2.79 -3.26 -9.21
N ALA A 22 3.11 -2.17 -8.53
CA ALA A 22 2.83 -2.01 -7.11
C ALA A 22 1.33 -2.01 -6.78
N ARG A 23 0.46 -1.48 -7.67
CA ARG A 23 -1.00 -1.58 -7.50
C ARG A 23 -1.48 -3.02 -7.61
N THR A 24 -0.96 -3.77 -8.57
CA THR A 24 -1.26 -5.21 -8.69
C THR A 24 -0.81 -5.96 -7.44
N LEU A 25 0.39 -5.67 -6.93
CA LEU A 25 0.90 -6.27 -5.70
C LEU A 25 0.03 -5.92 -4.48
N TYR A 26 -0.35 -4.66 -4.35
CA TYR A 26 -1.23 -4.20 -3.27
C TYR A 26 -2.60 -4.91 -3.30
N ALA A 27 -3.20 -5.06 -4.49
CA ALA A 27 -4.46 -5.79 -4.62
C ALA A 27 -4.34 -7.25 -4.13
N ARG A 28 -3.21 -7.91 -4.40
CA ARG A 28 -2.93 -9.28 -3.89
C ARG A 28 -2.74 -9.31 -2.38
N ILE A 29 -2.11 -8.28 -1.81
CA ILE A 29 -1.98 -8.14 -0.35
C ILE A 29 -3.36 -7.98 0.29
N VAL A 30 -4.22 -7.13 -0.26
CA VAL A 30 -5.59 -6.94 0.24
C VAL A 30 -6.40 -8.23 0.16
N GLU A 31 -6.29 -8.96 -0.96
CA GLU A 31 -6.91 -10.27 -1.14
C GLU A 31 -6.44 -11.26 -0.05
N ALA A 32 -5.13 -11.34 0.19
CA ALA A 32 -4.55 -12.21 1.21
C ALA A 32 -4.99 -11.80 2.63
N ALA A 33 -4.97 -10.51 2.96
CA ALA A 33 -5.39 -9.98 4.25
C ALA A 33 -6.89 -10.23 4.55
N ARG A 34 -7.72 -10.35 3.50
CA ARG A 34 -9.16 -10.65 3.62
C ARG A 34 -9.48 -12.15 3.66
N HIS A 35 -8.47 -13.02 3.72
CA HIS A 35 -8.70 -14.46 3.82
C HIS A 35 -9.46 -14.82 5.12
N HIS A 36 -10.55 -15.58 5.00
CA HIS A 36 -11.49 -15.88 6.09
C HIS A 36 -10.85 -16.51 7.34
N HIS A 37 -9.71 -17.19 7.17
CA HIS A 37 -8.97 -17.85 8.25
C HIS A 37 -8.55 -16.86 9.35
N PHE A 38 -8.19 -15.63 9.01
CA PHE A 38 -7.78 -14.63 9.99
C PHE A 38 -8.93 -14.24 10.93
N TYR A 39 -10.12 -14.09 10.38
CA TYR A 39 -11.31 -13.66 11.13
C TYR A 39 -11.95 -14.82 11.89
N ARG A 40 -12.05 -16.00 11.26
CA ARG A 40 -12.77 -17.15 11.85
C ARG A 40 -11.93 -17.99 12.80
N VAL A 41 -10.63 -18.10 12.52
CA VAL A 41 -9.74 -19.04 13.24
C VAL A 41 -8.71 -18.30 14.08
N ARG A 42 -8.18 -17.17 13.59
CA ARG A 42 -7.17 -16.38 14.32
C ARG A 42 -7.76 -15.26 15.20
N GLY A 43 -9.09 -15.13 15.23
CA GLY A 43 -9.79 -14.24 16.16
C GLY A 43 -9.64 -12.75 15.84
N VAL A 44 -9.21 -12.38 14.63
CA VAL A 44 -9.19 -10.97 14.22
C VAL A 44 -10.64 -10.48 14.10
N PRO A 45 -11.04 -9.40 14.79
CA PRO A 45 -12.37 -8.85 14.66
C PRO A 45 -12.68 -8.48 13.20
N ASP A 46 -13.83 -8.91 12.69
CA ASP A 46 -14.29 -8.52 11.35
C ASP A 46 -14.89 -7.10 11.38
N THR A 47 -14.03 -6.13 11.71
CA THR A 47 -14.32 -4.70 11.77
C THR A 47 -13.44 -3.96 10.77
N LEU A 48 -13.73 -2.68 10.55
CA LEU A 48 -12.89 -1.82 9.72
C LEU A 48 -11.43 -1.83 10.21
N ASP A 49 -11.25 -1.62 11.53
CA ASP A 49 -9.93 -1.59 12.16
C ASP A 49 -9.20 -2.92 12.00
N GLY A 50 -9.86 -4.06 12.26
CA GLY A 50 -9.24 -5.38 12.12
C GLY A 50 -8.84 -5.72 10.68
N ARG A 51 -9.65 -5.29 9.70
CA ARG A 51 -9.31 -5.42 8.27
C ARG A 51 -8.12 -4.53 7.90
N PHE A 52 -8.07 -3.30 8.40
CA PHE A 52 -6.96 -2.38 8.17
C PHE A 52 -5.66 -2.92 8.78
N GLU A 53 -5.69 -3.38 10.02
CA GLU A 53 -4.52 -3.96 10.70
C GLU A 53 -3.93 -5.14 9.92
N LEU A 54 -4.78 -6.02 9.36
CA LEU A 54 -4.32 -7.12 8.52
C LEU A 54 -3.68 -6.64 7.22
N VAL A 55 -4.28 -5.66 6.54
CA VAL A 55 -3.71 -5.08 5.31
C VAL A 55 -2.37 -4.41 5.61
N ALA A 56 -2.29 -3.62 6.68
CA ALA A 56 -1.07 -2.96 7.12
C ALA A 56 0.03 -3.97 7.45
N LEU A 57 -0.29 -5.02 8.23
CA LEU A 57 0.65 -6.09 8.56
C LEU A 57 1.21 -6.77 7.31
N HIS A 58 0.34 -7.18 6.38
CA HIS A 58 0.78 -7.83 5.14
C HIS A 58 1.63 -6.89 4.29
N THR A 59 1.25 -5.62 4.20
CA THR A 59 2.01 -4.61 3.45
C THR A 59 3.40 -4.42 4.03
N VAL A 60 3.54 -4.28 5.36
CA VAL A 60 4.83 -4.16 6.03
C VAL A 60 5.70 -5.40 5.81
N LEU A 61 5.14 -6.60 5.88
CA LEU A 61 5.88 -7.84 5.61
C LEU A 61 6.42 -7.88 4.17
N VAL A 62 5.63 -7.45 3.18
CA VAL A 62 6.08 -7.37 1.79
C VAL A 62 7.12 -6.27 1.61
N CYS A 63 6.94 -5.09 2.20
CA CYS A 63 7.96 -4.03 2.17
C CYS A 63 9.28 -4.49 2.79
N ARG A 64 9.25 -5.22 3.91
CA ARG A 64 10.45 -5.83 4.51
C ARG A 64 11.12 -6.83 3.58
N ARG A 65 10.33 -7.65 2.88
CA ARG A 65 10.85 -8.59 1.87
C ARG A 65 11.49 -7.86 0.70
N LEU A 66 10.88 -6.78 0.21
CA LEU A 66 11.43 -5.95 -0.87
C LEU A 66 12.72 -5.25 -0.42
N ALA A 67 12.77 -4.71 0.80
CA ALA A 67 13.98 -4.09 1.34
C ALA A 67 15.19 -5.03 1.39
N ALA A 68 14.96 -6.35 1.53
CA ALA A 68 16.01 -7.35 1.49
C ALA A 68 16.66 -7.53 0.08
N GLU A 69 16.04 -6.99 -0.97
CA GLU A 69 16.60 -6.96 -2.35
C GLU A 69 17.52 -5.75 -2.57
N GLY A 70 17.78 -4.93 -1.55
CA GLY A 70 18.67 -3.78 -1.66
C GLY A 70 18.12 -2.69 -2.59
N ALA A 71 18.98 -2.17 -3.48
CA ALA A 71 18.64 -1.04 -4.35
C ALA A 71 17.45 -1.33 -5.29
N ASP A 72 17.34 -2.58 -5.77
CA ASP A 72 16.29 -3.00 -6.69
C ASP A 72 14.91 -3.05 -6.01
N GLY A 73 14.88 -3.27 -4.70
CA GLY A 73 13.65 -3.34 -3.91
C GLY A 73 13.17 -1.99 -3.36
N ALA A 74 14.04 -0.97 -3.31
CA ALA A 74 13.71 0.34 -2.74
C ALA A 74 12.57 1.04 -3.50
N GLY A 75 12.65 1.06 -4.84
CA GLY A 75 11.61 1.65 -5.70
C GLY A 75 10.25 0.94 -5.57
N PRO A 76 10.18 -0.38 -5.77
CA PRO A 76 8.95 -1.15 -5.57
C PRO A 76 8.36 -1.02 -4.16
N GLY A 77 9.21 -1.03 -3.13
CA GLY A 77 8.79 -0.87 -1.74
C GLY A 77 8.14 0.49 -1.48
N GLN A 78 8.73 1.56 -2.00
CA GLN A 78 8.17 2.90 -1.88
C GLN A 78 6.81 3.00 -2.61
N TYR A 79 6.71 2.52 -3.85
CA TYR A 79 5.45 2.56 -4.57
C TYR A 79 4.34 1.77 -3.87
N LEU A 80 4.68 0.60 -3.30
CA LEU A 80 3.73 -0.20 -2.55
C LEU A 80 3.22 0.56 -1.32
N PHE A 81 4.13 1.19 -0.57
CA PHE A 81 3.78 1.98 0.61
C PHE A 81 2.90 3.19 0.24
N ASP A 82 3.27 3.93 -0.81
CA ASP A 82 2.50 5.08 -1.30
C ASP A 82 1.06 4.67 -1.67
N ILE A 83 0.89 3.53 -2.33
CA ILE A 83 -0.44 3.02 -2.73
C ILE A 83 -1.26 2.63 -1.49
N MET A 84 -0.64 2.04 -0.46
CA MET A 84 -1.34 1.70 0.78
C MET A 84 -1.84 2.96 1.50
N ILE A 85 -1.03 4.03 1.55
CA ILE A 85 -1.44 5.31 2.14
C ILE A 85 -2.56 5.98 1.34
N GLU A 86 -2.50 5.92 0.01
CA GLU A 86 -3.57 6.45 -0.85
C GLU A 86 -4.90 5.70 -0.64
N ASP A 87 -4.86 4.37 -0.55
CA ASP A 87 -6.04 3.55 -0.28
C ASP A 87 -6.63 3.86 1.11
N LEU A 88 -5.77 4.07 2.11
CA LEU A 88 -6.20 4.49 3.44
C LEU A 88 -6.92 5.85 3.42
N ASP A 89 -6.36 6.86 2.73
CA ASP A 89 -6.98 8.18 2.61
C ASP A 89 -8.35 8.11 1.91
N VAL A 90 -8.47 7.32 0.84
CA VAL A 90 -9.75 7.09 0.16
C VAL A 90 -10.78 6.45 1.09
N ASN A 91 -10.43 5.35 1.75
CA ASN A 91 -11.35 4.64 2.65
C ASN A 91 -11.81 5.53 3.83
N LEU A 92 -10.93 6.37 4.38
CA LEU A 92 -11.28 7.30 5.46
C LEU A 92 -12.28 8.38 4.99
N ARG A 93 -12.06 8.93 3.80
CA ARG A 93 -12.97 9.92 3.20
C ARG A 93 -14.34 9.33 2.89
N GLU A 94 -14.39 8.10 2.38
CA GLU A 94 -15.62 7.41 2.01
C GLU A 94 -16.52 7.08 3.20
N LEU A 95 -15.94 6.87 4.39
CA LEU A 95 -16.70 6.64 5.62
C LEU A 95 -17.33 7.93 6.20
N GLY A 96 -17.15 9.08 5.56
CA GLY A 96 -17.66 10.37 6.05
C GLY A 96 -16.95 10.85 7.32
N VAL A 97 -15.87 10.16 7.72
CA VAL A 97 -15.08 10.46 8.91
C VAL A 97 -14.08 11.57 8.55
N ASN A 98 -14.55 12.82 8.62
CA ASN A 98 -13.69 14.01 8.65
C ASN A 98 -13.13 14.24 10.07
N ASP A 99 -12.70 13.19 10.77
CA ASP A 99 -12.19 13.32 12.15
C ASP A 99 -10.65 13.45 12.14
N PRO A 100 -10.09 14.62 12.49
CA PRO A 100 -8.63 14.84 12.53
C PRO A 100 -7.90 14.00 13.58
N SER A 101 -8.60 13.30 14.47
CA SER A 101 -7.99 12.44 15.49
C SER A 101 -7.48 11.10 14.92
N LEU A 102 -8.00 10.62 13.79
CA LEU A 102 -7.60 9.35 13.18
C LEU A 102 -6.30 9.44 12.37
N GLY A 103 -6.04 10.58 11.70
CA GLY A 103 -4.72 10.85 11.13
C GLY A 103 -3.61 10.90 12.19
N ARG A 104 -3.98 11.26 13.42
CA ARG A 104 -3.11 11.13 14.61
C ARG A 104 -2.89 9.66 14.97
N ARG A 105 -3.96 8.86 14.98
CA ARG A 105 -3.92 7.42 15.30
C ARG A 105 -3.07 6.59 14.32
N VAL A 106 -3.14 6.88 13.02
CA VAL A 106 -2.26 6.26 11.99
C VAL A 106 -0.80 6.65 12.19
N LYS A 107 -0.54 7.86 12.72
CA LYS A 107 0.81 8.33 13.04
C LYS A 107 1.33 7.79 14.38
N GLU A 108 0.43 7.31 15.24
CA GLU A 108 0.70 6.76 16.56
C GLU A 108 0.81 5.22 16.57
N MET A 109 0.27 4.54 15.56
CA MET A 109 0.49 3.10 15.30
C MET A 109 1.85 2.86 14.64
#